data_AF-A0A371J4Y7-F1
#
_entry.id   AF-A0A371J4Y7-F1
#
_cell.length_a   1.000
_cell.length_b   1.000
_cell.length_c   1.000
_cell.angle_alpha   90.00
_cell.angle_beta   90.00
_cell.angle_gamma   90.00
#
_symmetry.space_group_name_H-M   'P 1'
#
loop_
_entity.id
_entity.type
_entity.pdbx_description
1 polymer ?
#
loop_
_entity_poly.entity_id
_entity_poly.type
_entity_poly.pdbx_seq_one_letter_code
_entity_poly.pdbx_strand_id
1 'polypeptide(L)'
;MKRISSIFKAKGINENTLPFGSDECGKFLRDTYKDSVDEVTIMNDDIYKNLTEYDEIISDISKLETRKKYIEHLLQSEMKEYETGFCRERKITWKSVSKSSVDTKSLKKDYPDIIKDYVKTSKSRVFKVK
;
A
#
# COMPACT_ATOMS: atom_id res chain seq x y z
N MET A 1 28.62 -1.86 -17.58
CA MET A 1 27.19 -1.97 -17.95
C MET A 1 26.85 -3.30 -18.62
N LYS A 2 26.81 -4.44 -17.88
CA LYS A 2 26.38 -5.76 -18.41
C LYS A 2 25.70 -6.68 -17.36
N ARG A 3 25.29 -6.16 -16.21
CA ARG A 3 24.79 -6.99 -15.09
C ARG A 3 23.27 -7.12 -15.01
N ILE A 4 22.53 -6.17 -15.60
CA ILE A 4 21.07 -6.14 -15.50
C ILE A 4 20.47 -7.14 -16.49
N SER A 5 20.89 -7.09 -17.76
CA SER A 5 20.45 -8.03 -18.81
C SER A 5 20.78 -9.50 -18.53
N SER A 6 21.85 -9.78 -17.77
CA SER A 6 22.22 -11.15 -17.39
C SER A 6 21.28 -11.78 -16.35
N ILE A 7 20.65 -10.97 -15.49
CA ILE A 7 19.72 -11.47 -14.46
C ILE A 7 18.35 -11.78 -15.08
N PHE A 8 17.90 -10.95 -16.03
CA PHE A 8 16.66 -11.17 -16.77
C PHE A 8 16.68 -12.48 -17.58
N LYS A 9 17.82 -12.80 -18.21
CA LYS A 9 17.98 -14.00 -19.04
C LYS A 9 17.99 -15.31 -18.22
N ALA A 10 18.50 -15.29 -16.98
CA ALA A 10 18.58 -16.48 -16.11
C ALA A 10 17.21 -16.93 -15.55
N LYS A 11 16.20 -16.05 -15.55
CA LYS A 11 14.83 -16.34 -15.08
C LYS A 11 13.80 -16.49 -16.21
N GLY A 12 14.22 -16.44 -17.48
CA GLY A 12 13.32 -16.60 -18.63
C GLY A 12 12.36 -15.42 -18.84
N ILE A 13 12.69 -14.23 -18.31
CA ILE A 13 11.83 -13.04 -18.39
C ILE A 13 12.40 -12.14 -19.48
N ASN A 14 11.68 -12.03 -20.61
CA ASN A 14 11.99 -11.06 -21.64
C ASN A 14 11.79 -9.65 -21.04
N GLU A 15 12.83 -8.82 -21.10
CA GLU A 15 12.88 -7.44 -20.59
C GLU A 15 11.72 -6.56 -21.11
N ASN A 16 11.07 -6.99 -22.20
CA ASN A 16 9.99 -6.29 -22.90
C ASN A 16 8.56 -6.64 -22.44
N THR A 17 8.37 -7.51 -21.44
CA THR A 17 7.02 -7.89 -20.96
C THR A 17 7.01 -8.21 -19.45
N LEU A 18 7.53 -7.33 -18.61
CA LEU A 18 7.21 -7.41 -17.18
C LEU A 18 5.72 -7.07 -17.00
N PRO A 19 4.94 -7.87 -16.25
CA PRO A 19 3.53 -7.57 -15.97
C PRO A 19 3.43 -6.46 -14.92
N PHE A 20 3.80 -5.22 -15.30
CA PHE A 20 3.67 -4.04 -14.44
C PHE A 20 2.22 -3.90 -13.97
N GLY A 21 2.04 -3.64 -12.67
CA GLY A 21 0.73 -3.63 -12.00
C GLY A 21 0.35 -4.93 -11.28
N SER A 22 1.07 -6.03 -11.49
CA SER A 22 0.88 -7.27 -10.71
C SER A 22 1.59 -7.23 -9.34
N ASP A 23 1.03 -7.95 -8.37
CA ASP A 23 1.63 -8.12 -7.04
C ASP A 23 2.99 -8.82 -7.10
N GLU A 24 3.15 -9.78 -8.01
CA GLU A 24 4.39 -10.51 -8.27
C GLU A 24 5.49 -9.58 -8.77
N CYS A 25 5.18 -8.71 -9.73
CA CYS A 25 6.11 -7.70 -10.23
C CYS A 25 6.51 -6.73 -9.11
N GLY A 26 5.54 -6.27 -8.31
CA GLY A 26 5.81 -5.40 -7.16
C GLY A 26 6.72 -6.06 -6.11
N LYS A 27 6.51 -7.34 -5.80
CA LYS A 27 7.41 -8.11 -4.91
C LYS A 27 8.80 -8.26 -5.52
N PHE A 28 8.89 -8.65 -6.78
CA PHE A 28 10.15 -8.80 -7.49
C PHE A 28 10.98 -7.51 -7.49
N LEU A 29 10.37 -6.35 -7.78
CA LEU A 29 11.04 -5.05 -7.75
C LEU A 29 11.54 -4.69 -6.35
N ARG A 30 10.73 -4.90 -5.30
CA ARG A 30 11.12 -4.63 -3.91
C ARG A 30 12.28 -5.51 -3.44
N ASP A 31 12.27 -6.79 -3.82
CA ASP A 31 13.33 -7.72 -3.43
C ASP A 31 14.62 -7.49 -4.22
N THR A 32 14.50 -7.22 -5.53
CA THR A 32 15.65 -6.99 -6.41
C THR A 32 16.37 -5.69 -6.08
N TYR A 33 15.62 -4.63 -5.77
CA TYR A 33 16.16 -3.31 -5.49
C TYR A 33 16.11 -2.98 -4.00
N LYS A 34 16.20 -3.96 -3.10
CA LYS A 34 16.04 -3.75 -1.65
C LYS A 34 17.06 -2.78 -1.04
N ASP A 35 18.31 -2.87 -1.46
CA ASP A 35 19.37 -1.96 -1.03
C ASP A 35 19.39 -0.72 -1.94
N SER A 36 19.52 0.46 -1.34
CA SER A 36 19.51 1.75 -2.03
C SER A 36 20.87 2.43 -1.97
N VAL A 37 21.18 3.21 -3.00
CA VAL A 37 22.27 4.19 -3.00
C VAL A 37 21.66 5.58 -2.80
N ASP A 38 22.28 6.40 -1.96
CA ASP A 38 21.87 7.78 -1.71
C ASP A 38 22.48 8.73 -2.75
N GLU A 39 22.10 8.52 -4.01
CA GLU A 39 22.54 9.30 -5.16
C GLU A 39 21.34 9.75 -6.00
N VAL A 40 21.48 10.89 -6.64
CA VAL A 40 20.42 11.46 -7.50
C VAL A 40 20.56 10.90 -8.91
N THR A 41 19.47 10.37 -9.45
CA THR A 41 19.38 9.96 -10.86
C THR A 41 18.45 10.91 -11.60
N ILE A 42 18.89 11.43 -12.75
CA ILE A 42 18.05 12.18 -13.68
C ILE A 42 17.29 11.18 -14.56
N MET A 43 15.96 11.23 -14.53
CA MET A 43 15.09 10.36 -15.35
C MET A 43 14.89 10.96 -16.75
N ASN A 44 14.53 10.13 -17.73
CA ASN A 44 14.18 10.59 -19.07
C ASN A 44 12.85 11.34 -19.06
N ASP A 45 12.77 12.44 -19.82
CA ASP A 45 11.57 13.28 -19.97
C ASP A 45 10.36 12.50 -20.50
N ASP A 46 10.57 11.44 -21.28
CA ASP A 46 9.48 10.58 -21.77
C ASP A 46 8.62 9.98 -20.64
N ILE A 47 9.21 9.78 -19.44
CA ILE A 47 8.51 9.25 -18.25
C ILE A 47 7.56 10.28 -17.65
N TYR A 48 7.75 11.57 -17.95
CA TYR A 48 6.92 12.64 -17.40
C TYR A 48 5.44 12.45 -17.72
N LYS A 49 5.11 11.92 -18.90
CA LYS A 49 3.73 11.57 -19.27
C LYS A 49 3.08 10.60 -18.26
N ASN A 50 3.84 9.61 -17.79
CA ASN A 50 3.36 8.63 -16.81
C ASN A 50 3.16 9.27 -15.43
N LEU A 51 3.95 10.29 -15.07
CA LEU A 51 3.76 11.04 -13.83
C LEU A 51 2.48 11.87 -13.87
N THR A 52 2.23 12.56 -14.99
CA THR A 52 0.97 13.30 -15.19
C THR A 52 -0.24 12.38 -15.11
N GLU A 53 -0.21 11.23 -15.79
CA GLU A 53 -1.28 10.23 -15.73
C GLU A 53 -1.46 9.69 -14.30
N TYR A 54 -0.37 9.44 -13.58
CA TYR A 54 -0.42 9.02 -12.18
C TYR A 54 -1.13 10.06 -11.30
N ASP A 55 -0.81 11.35 -11.45
CA ASP A 55 -1.42 12.41 -10.66
C ASP A 55 -2.92 12.57 -10.95
N GLU A 56 -3.33 12.44 -12.22
CA GLU A 56 -4.74 12.42 -12.63
C GLU A 56 -5.50 11.26 -11.97
N ILE A 57 -4.93 10.05 -12.01
CA ILE A 57 -5.51 8.86 -11.38
C ILE A 57 -5.65 9.05 -9.86
N ILE A 58 -4.64 9.61 -9.19
CA ILE A 58 -4.70 9.88 -7.75
C ILE A 58 -5.81 10.88 -7.42
N SER A 59 -5.96 11.93 -8.24
CA SER A 59 -7.06 12.88 -8.11
C SER A 59 -8.42 12.19 -8.24
N ASP A 60 -8.58 11.30 -9.21
CA ASP A 60 -9.85 10.62 -9.44
C ASP A 60 -10.17 9.58 -8.36
N ILE A 61 -9.17 8.85 -7.86
CA ILE A 61 -9.31 7.99 -6.68
C ILE A 61 -9.82 8.80 -5.49
N SER A 62 -9.23 9.98 -5.22
CA SER A 62 -9.64 10.85 -4.12
C SER A 62 -11.11 11.31 -4.24
N LYS A 63 -11.56 11.65 -5.45
CA LYS A 63 -12.96 12.00 -5.72
C LYS A 63 -13.90 10.81 -5.48
N LEU A 64 -13.52 9.62 -5.95
CA LEU A 64 -14.30 8.40 -5.76
C LEU A 64 -14.38 7.99 -4.29
N GLU A 65 -13.28 8.08 -3.55
CA GLU A 65 -13.23 7.82 -2.10
C GLU A 65 -14.12 8.81 -1.34
N THR A 66 -14.06 10.08 -1.68
CA THR A 66 -14.92 11.11 -1.08
C THR A 66 -16.40 10.80 -1.33
N ARG A 67 -16.75 10.42 -2.57
CA ARG A 67 -18.12 10.06 -2.93
C ARG A 67 -18.60 8.79 -2.22
N LYS A 68 -17.75 7.77 -2.13
CA LYS A 68 -18.02 6.54 -1.39
C LYS A 68 -18.29 6.84 0.08
N LYS A 69 -17.42 7.65 0.71
CA LYS A 69 -17.56 8.05 2.12
C LYS A 69 -18.85 8.82 2.39
N TYR A 70 -19.25 9.72 1.49
CA TYR A 70 -20.53 10.41 1.58
C TYR A 70 -21.71 9.41 1.62
N ILE A 71 -21.70 8.40 0.73
CA ILE A 71 -22.75 7.38 0.69
C ILE A 71 -22.72 6.52 1.96
N GLU A 72 -21.54 6.15 2.45
CA GLU A 72 -21.39 5.41 3.71
C GLU A 72 -21.99 6.18 4.89
N HIS A 73 -21.71 7.48 5.01
CA HIS A 73 -22.31 8.32 6.05
C HIS A 73 -23.83 8.44 5.93
N LEU A 74 -24.36 8.55 4.70
CA LEU A 74 -25.81 8.56 4.47
C LEU A 74 -26.43 7.25 4.94
N LEU A 75 -25.84 6.09 4.60
CA LEU A 75 -26.33 4.79 5.05
C LEU A 75 -26.24 4.64 6.58
N GLN A 76 -25.15 5.08 7.20
CA GLN A 76 -25.00 5.09 8.66
C GLN A 76 -26.02 5.99 9.34
N SER A 77 -26.32 7.15 8.76
CA SER A 77 -27.35 8.08 9.24
C SER A 77 -28.75 7.46 9.21
N GLU A 78 -29.06 6.67 8.17
CA GLU A 78 -30.30 5.90 8.10
C GLU A 78 -30.33 4.75 9.12
N MET A 79 -29.19 4.07 9.31
CA MET A 79 -29.07 2.95 10.24
C MET A 79 -29.09 3.38 11.71
N LYS A 80 -28.61 4.57 12.07
CA LYS A 80 -28.57 5.08 13.46
C LYS A 80 -27.98 4.03 14.43
N GLU A 81 -28.78 3.56 15.39
CA GLU A 81 -28.36 2.57 16.40
C GLU A 81 -28.52 1.12 15.93
N TYR A 82 -29.11 0.90 14.76
CA TYR A 82 -29.34 -0.44 14.22
C TYR A 82 -28.09 -1.00 13.57
N GLU A 83 -27.70 -2.20 13.99
CA GLU A 83 -26.49 -2.84 13.46
C GLU A 83 -26.68 -3.49 12.09
N THR A 84 -27.92 -3.76 11.68
CA THR A 84 -28.24 -4.45 10.42
C THR A 84 -29.41 -3.76 9.72
N GLY A 85 -29.22 -3.40 8.45
CA GLY A 85 -30.26 -2.88 7.57
C GLY A 85 -30.40 -3.75 6.33
N PHE A 86 -31.62 -3.92 5.83
CA PHE A 86 -31.90 -4.59 4.55
C PHE A 86 -32.46 -3.57 3.57
N CYS A 87 -31.90 -3.54 2.36
CA CYS A 87 -32.41 -2.75 1.25
C CYS A 87 -32.52 -3.66 0.02
N ARG A 88 -33.76 -4.06 -0.31
CA ARG A 88 -34.06 -5.07 -1.33
C ARG A 88 -33.24 -6.34 -1.08
N GLU A 89 -32.36 -6.70 -2.00
CA GLU A 89 -31.54 -7.91 -1.95
C GLU A 89 -30.22 -7.71 -1.20
N ARG A 90 -29.90 -6.49 -0.74
CA ARG A 90 -28.63 -6.20 -0.07
C ARG A 90 -28.79 -6.08 1.43
N LYS A 91 -27.87 -6.72 2.15
CA LYS A 91 -27.69 -6.56 3.59
C LYS A 91 -26.56 -5.57 3.88
N ILE A 92 -26.81 -4.65 4.79
CA ILE A 92 -25.85 -3.66 5.29
C ILE A 92 -25.64 -3.93 6.77
N THR A 93 -24.40 -3.93 7.24
CA THR A 93 -24.07 -4.15 8.65
C THR A 93 -23.14 -3.07 9.18
N TRP A 94 -23.48 -2.50 10.33
CA TRP A 94 -22.69 -1.52 11.06
C TRP A 94 -22.64 -1.92 12.53
N LYS A 95 -21.79 -2.89 12.85
CA LYS A 95 -21.67 -3.50 14.18
C LYS A 95 -20.60 -2.80 15.01
N SER A 96 -20.81 -2.77 16.32
CA SER A 96 -19.72 -2.41 17.24
C SER A 96 -18.63 -3.49 17.22
N VAL A 97 -17.38 -3.10 17.04
CA VAL A 97 -16.23 -4.02 17.05
C VAL A 97 -15.25 -3.58 18.13
N SER A 98 -15.10 -4.39 19.18
CA SER A 98 -14.07 -4.23 20.19
C SER A 98 -12.82 -5.00 19.79
N LYS A 99 -11.69 -4.31 19.65
CA LYS A 99 -10.38 -4.94 19.44
C LYS A 99 -9.52 -4.70 20.67
N SER A 100 -9.08 -5.78 21.31
CA SER A 100 -8.04 -5.74 22.34
C SER A 100 -6.68 -5.95 21.68
N SER A 101 -5.76 -5.02 21.93
CA SER A 101 -4.36 -5.15 21.52
C SER A 101 -3.46 -4.86 22.70
N VAL A 102 -2.28 -5.48 22.73
CA VAL A 102 -1.25 -5.16 23.71
C VAL A 102 -0.86 -3.69 23.56
N ASP A 103 -0.84 -2.95 24.67
CA ASP A 103 -0.31 -1.60 24.69
C ASP A 103 1.21 -1.65 24.63
N THR A 104 1.73 -1.69 23.40
CA THR A 104 3.16 -1.73 23.13
C THR A 104 3.91 -0.52 23.68
N LYS A 105 3.25 0.63 23.90
CA LYS A 105 3.91 1.81 24.48
C LYS A 105 4.14 1.63 25.97
N SER A 106 3.10 1.20 26.69
CA SER A 106 3.21 0.88 28.12
C SER A 106 4.18 -0.27 28.35
N LEU A 107 4.13 -1.32 27.53
CA LEU A 107 5.07 -2.44 27.61
C LEU A 107 6.54 -2.00 27.40
N LYS A 108 6.81 -1.04 26.51
CA LYS A 108 8.16 -0.45 26.31
C LYS A 108 8.65 0.34 27.50
N LYS A 109 7.74 1.00 28.22
CA LYS A 109 8.07 1.79 29.39
C LYS A 109 8.35 0.89 30.60
N ASP A 110 7.49 -0.10 30.83
CA ASP A 110 7.51 -0.90 32.05
C ASP A 110 8.51 -2.06 31.95
N TYR A 111 8.71 -2.61 30.74
CA TYR A 111 9.57 -3.77 30.50
C TYR A 111 10.47 -3.58 29.26
N PRO A 112 11.38 -2.60 29.29
CA PRO A 112 12.25 -2.30 28.14
C PRO A 112 13.17 -3.48 27.78
N ASP A 113 13.61 -4.27 28.76
CA ASP A 113 14.54 -5.37 28.55
C ASP A 113 13.90 -6.55 27.82
N ILE A 114 12.66 -6.89 28.17
CA ILE A 114 11.88 -7.91 27.45
C ILE A 114 11.71 -7.48 25.99
N ILE A 115 11.38 -6.21 25.73
CA ILE A 115 11.14 -5.77 24.36
C ILE A 115 12.40 -5.81 23.48
N LYS A 116 13.59 -5.55 24.03
CA LYS A 116 14.84 -5.64 23.26
C LYS A 116 15.00 -7.00 22.59
N ASP A 117 14.66 -8.07 23.29
CA ASP A 117 14.80 -9.45 22.80
C ASP A 117 13.78 -9.83 21.71
N TYR A 118 12.68 -9.09 21.61
CA TYR A 118 11.62 -9.33 20.62
C TYR A 118 11.56 -8.27 19.51
N VAL A 119 12.50 -7.32 19.45
CA VAL A 119 12.56 -6.33 18.38
C VAL A 119 13.20 -6.94 17.13
N LYS A 120 12.39 -7.13 16.09
CA LYS A 120 12.87 -7.47 14.75
C LYS A 120 12.99 -6.21 13.90
N THR A 121 14.21 -5.89 13.43
CA THR A 121 14.43 -4.83 12.44
C THR A 121 14.33 -5.41 11.03
N SER A 122 13.42 -4.88 10.21
CA SER A 122 13.34 -5.16 8.77
C SER A 122 13.58 -3.89 7.97
N LYS A 123 14.48 -3.95 6.99
CA LYS A 123 14.69 -2.85 6.03
C LYS A 123 13.79 -3.05 4.81
N SER A 124 13.13 -1.98 4.38
CA SER A 124 12.33 -1.91 3.14
C SER A 124 12.51 -0.54 2.49
N ARG A 125 12.30 -0.48 1.17
CA ARG A 125 12.24 0.79 0.42
C ARG A 125 10.78 1.19 0.20
N VAL A 126 10.51 2.48 0.35
CA VAL A 126 9.18 3.06 0.17
C VAL A 126 9.17 3.86 -1.13
N PHE A 127 8.18 3.60 -1.97
CA PHE A 127 7.91 4.40 -3.16
C PHE A 127 6.98 5.57 -2.79
N LYS A 128 7.33 6.78 -3.25
CA LYS A 128 6.52 7.99 -3.06
C LYS A 128 6.80 8.95 -4.22
N VAL A 129 5.73 9.45 -4.83
CA VAL A 129 5.75 10.60 -5.74
C VAL A 129 5.34 11.83 -4.91
N LYS A 130 5.97 12.98 -5.18
CA LYS A 130 5.72 14.26 -4.49
C LYS A 130 5.46 15.35 -5.51
#